data_AF-A0A1R0LV63-F1
#
_entry.id   AF-A0A1R0LV63-F1
#
_cell.length_a   1.000
_cell.length_b   1.000
_cell.length_c   1.000
_cell.angle_alpha   90.00
_cell.angle_beta   90.00
_cell.angle_gamma   90.00
#
_symmetry.space_group_name_H-M   'P 1'
#
loop_
_entity.id
_entity.type
_entity.pdbx_description
1 polymer ?
#
loop_
_entity_poly.entity_id
_entity_poly.type
_entity_poly.pdbx_seq_one_letter_code
_entity_poly.pdbx_strand_id
1 'polypeptide(L)'
;MSARRPSAPRPKARLHVVRLGPRSIAALALVSAVGVIAFGWPFLAPPTSQLNAHAQDAPWLFAGLLVLLVAVVAATISESDLGPKAVAMLGVLAATGAALRPVGAGTAGIEPMFFLLVLSGRVLGPGFGFTLGSVTMFASALLTGGVGPWLPFQMLSMGWFTMGAGLLPGPVRLRGRLELLLLAGYGFLAAFAYGTVMNLAGWPFMGAAASNISFDAHASVPANLARFVAYCLATSLGWDLGRAVCTVVLTLVLGPAVLRALRRATRRAAFETAVTFDAREPSPDGYGTSPSGTAPVKHPT
;
A
#
# COMPACT_ATOMS: atom_id res chain seq x y z
N MET A 1 -29.32 -31.66 -41.92
CA MET A 1 -29.15 -30.29 -41.40
C MET A 1 -29.14 -30.36 -39.87
N SER A 2 -27.96 -30.25 -39.25
CA SER A 2 -27.81 -30.27 -37.78
C SER A 2 -27.64 -28.83 -37.28
N ALA A 3 -28.62 -28.33 -36.53
CA ALA A 3 -28.63 -26.97 -36.00
C ALA A 3 -27.60 -26.84 -34.87
N ARG A 4 -26.52 -26.08 -35.09
CA ARG A 4 -25.58 -25.69 -34.04
C ARG A 4 -26.31 -24.81 -33.01
N ARG A 5 -26.40 -25.27 -31.76
CA ARG A 5 -26.82 -24.45 -30.63
C ARG A 5 -25.82 -23.28 -30.45
N PRO A 6 -26.27 -22.05 -30.23
CA PRO A 6 -25.38 -20.95 -29.89
C PRO A 6 -24.71 -21.24 -28.54
N SER A 7 -23.38 -21.21 -28.54
CA SER A 7 -22.55 -21.34 -27.34
C SER A 7 -22.88 -20.21 -26.37
N ALA A 8 -23.24 -20.56 -25.13
CA ALA A 8 -23.46 -19.61 -24.06
C ALA A 8 -22.23 -18.69 -23.88
N PRO A 9 -22.40 -17.38 -23.66
CA PRO A 9 -21.29 -16.48 -23.44
C PRO A 9 -20.52 -16.92 -22.19
N ARG A 10 -19.25 -17.30 -22.40
CA ARG A 10 -18.31 -17.65 -21.32
C ARG A 10 -18.21 -16.48 -20.34
N PRO A 11 -18.20 -16.72 -19.01
CA PRO A 11 -18.09 -15.64 -18.02
C PRO A 11 -16.87 -14.76 -18.31
N LYS A 12 -17.10 -13.44 -18.37
CA LYS A 12 -16.11 -12.41 -18.68
C LYS A 12 -14.89 -12.51 -17.75
N ALA A 13 -13.73 -12.22 -18.34
CA ALA A 13 -12.38 -12.24 -17.79
C ALA A 13 -12.29 -11.89 -16.29
N ARG A 14 -11.60 -12.77 -15.57
CA ARG A 14 -11.31 -12.66 -14.14
C ARG A 14 -10.47 -11.40 -13.89
N LEU A 15 -10.87 -10.61 -12.90
CA LEU A 15 -10.11 -9.48 -12.38
C LEU A 15 -8.71 -9.97 -11.94
N HIS A 16 -7.67 -9.66 -12.72
CA HIS A 16 -6.30 -9.72 -12.23
C HIS A 16 -6.06 -8.50 -11.33
N VAL A 17 -6.46 -8.64 -10.07
CA VAL A 17 -5.80 -7.93 -8.97
C VAL A 17 -4.34 -8.32 -9.07
N VAL A 18 -3.41 -7.36 -9.07
CA VAL A 18 -1.96 -7.60 -9.11
C VAL A 18 -1.63 -8.70 -8.11
N ARG A 19 -1.41 -9.93 -8.60
CA ARG A 19 -1.04 -11.05 -7.73
C ARG A 19 0.37 -10.75 -7.30
N LEU A 20 0.57 -10.52 -6.00
CA LEU A 20 1.90 -10.40 -5.43
C LEU A 20 2.67 -11.68 -5.78
N GLY A 21 3.74 -11.54 -6.57
CA GLY A 21 4.66 -12.63 -6.81
C GLY A 21 5.34 -13.05 -5.49
N PRO A 22 5.84 -14.29 -5.40
CA PRO A 22 6.52 -14.76 -4.19
C PRO A 22 7.69 -13.86 -3.78
N ARG A 23 8.38 -13.26 -4.76
CA ARG A 23 9.45 -12.27 -4.53
C ARG A 23 8.93 -11.00 -3.84
N SER A 24 7.83 -10.42 -4.32
CA SER A 24 7.23 -9.23 -3.72
C SER A 24 6.71 -9.51 -2.31
N ILE A 25 6.18 -10.72 -2.05
CA ILE A 25 5.78 -11.14 -0.69
C ILE A 25 7.00 -11.23 0.21
N ALA A 26 8.09 -11.87 -0.24
CA ALA A 26 9.32 -11.98 0.54
C ALA A 26 9.92 -10.60 0.85
N ALA A 27 9.94 -9.70 -0.14
CA ALA A 27 10.39 -8.32 0.05
C ALA A 27 9.52 -7.57 1.07
N LEU A 28 8.19 -7.62 0.94
CA LEU A 28 7.27 -7.00 1.90
C LEU A 28 7.43 -7.58 3.32
N ALA A 29 7.62 -8.91 3.43
CA ALA A 29 7.84 -9.57 4.71
C ALA A 29 9.17 -9.14 5.34
N LEU A 30 10.24 -9.08 4.57
CA LEU A 30 11.56 -8.64 5.04
C LEU A 30 11.51 -7.18 5.51
N VAL A 31 10.96 -6.28 4.70
CA VAL A 31 10.82 -4.87 5.09
C VAL A 31 9.93 -4.71 6.31
N SER A 32 8.87 -5.51 6.41
CA SER A 32 7.99 -5.49 7.57
C SER A 32 8.71 -5.99 8.83
N ALA A 33 9.52 -7.05 8.72
CA ALA A 33 10.30 -7.59 9.83
C ALA A 33 11.35 -6.57 10.33
N VAL A 34 12.09 -5.96 9.41
CA VAL A 34 13.06 -4.90 9.76
C VAL A 34 12.35 -3.71 10.39
N GLY A 35 11.19 -3.32 9.85
CA GLY A 35 10.34 -2.28 10.42
C GLY A 35 9.94 -2.57 11.86
N VAL A 36 9.45 -3.79 12.14
CA VAL A 36 9.06 -4.20 13.50
C VAL A 36 10.24 -4.14 14.46
N ILE A 37 11.43 -4.56 14.03
CA ILE A 37 12.66 -4.43 14.83
C ILE A 37 12.99 -2.95 15.04
N ALA A 38 12.89 -2.11 14.01
CA ALA A 38 13.19 -0.69 14.06
C ALA A 38 12.19 0.11 14.94
N PHE A 39 10.94 -0.33 15.09
CA PHE A 39 10.01 0.26 16.06
C PHE A 39 10.16 -0.36 17.47
N GLY A 40 10.47 -1.66 17.53
CA GLY A 40 10.56 -2.42 18.78
C GLY A 40 11.93 -2.32 19.49
N TRP A 41 12.93 -1.69 18.87
CA TRP A 41 14.29 -1.57 19.41
C TRP A 41 14.38 -1.11 20.87
N PRO A 42 13.53 -0.20 21.40
CA PRO A 42 13.65 0.27 22.79
C PRO A 42 13.35 -0.85 23.81
N PHE A 43 12.58 -1.85 23.40
CA PHE A 43 12.26 -3.02 24.23
C PHE A 43 13.22 -4.20 23.99
N LEU A 44 13.94 -4.19 22.87
CA LEU A 44 14.82 -5.28 22.44
C LEU A 44 16.29 -5.05 22.82
N ALA A 45 16.72 -3.80 23.00
CA ALA A 45 18.10 -3.47 23.33
C ALA A 45 18.38 -3.60 24.84
N PRO A 46 19.31 -4.49 25.27
CA PRO A 46 19.80 -4.50 26.65
C PRO A 46 20.33 -3.13 27.10
N PRO A 47 20.20 -2.75 28.38
CA PRO A 47 20.66 -1.45 28.89
C PRO A 47 22.14 -1.13 28.59
N THR A 48 22.98 -2.15 28.44
CA THR A 48 24.43 -2.07 28.19
C THR A 48 24.82 -2.10 26.71
N SER A 49 23.86 -2.07 25.79
CA SER A 49 24.11 -2.20 24.34
C SER A 49 24.74 -0.93 23.76
N GLN A 50 25.70 -1.09 22.84
CA GLN A 50 26.30 0.03 22.10
C GLN A 50 25.27 0.87 21.30
N LEU A 51 24.10 0.30 21.02
CA LEU A 51 22.95 1.01 20.42
C LEU A 51 22.41 2.13 21.34
N ASN A 52 22.46 1.98 22.67
CA ASN A 52 22.13 3.04 23.62
C ASN A 52 23.26 4.08 23.72
N ALA A 53 24.51 3.66 23.50
CA ALA A 53 25.66 4.58 23.47
C ALA A 53 25.68 5.50 22.23
N HIS A 54 25.05 5.08 21.13
CA HIS A 54 24.79 5.88 19.92
C HIS A 54 23.31 6.24 19.74
N ALA A 55 22.56 6.42 20.83
CA ALA A 55 21.12 6.72 20.78
C ALA A 55 20.76 7.97 19.95
N GLN A 56 21.71 8.90 19.78
CA GLN A 56 21.55 10.10 18.94
C GLN A 56 21.68 9.79 17.42
N ASP A 57 22.45 8.77 17.04
CA ASP A 57 22.71 8.40 15.64
C ASP A 57 21.79 7.28 15.14
N ALA A 58 21.23 6.48 16.05
CA ALA A 58 20.31 5.39 15.74
C ALA A 58 19.11 5.79 14.84
N PRO A 59 18.46 6.97 15.02
CA PRO A 59 17.38 7.40 14.13
C PRO A 59 17.82 7.54 12.68
N TRP A 60 19.03 8.04 12.43
CA TRP A 60 19.55 8.24 11.08
C TRP A 60 19.90 6.92 10.39
N LEU A 61 20.43 5.96 11.15
CA LEU A 61 20.73 4.61 10.64
C LEU A 61 19.44 3.87 10.25
N PHE A 62 18.43 3.85 11.12
CA PHE A 62 17.14 3.23 10.81
C PHE A 62 16.42 3.97 9.68
N ALA A 63 16.49 5.30 9.65
CA ALA A 63 15.96 6.09 8.55
C ALA A 63 16.61 5.70 7.22
N GLY A 64 17.95 5.66 7.15
CA GLY A 64 18.68 5.26 5.95
C GLY A 64 18.33 3.85 5.49
N LEU A 65 18.28 2.89 6.43
CA LEU A 65 17.90 1.51 6.12
C LEU A 65 16.46 1.41 5.61
N LEU A 66 15.50 2.10 6.23
CA LEU A 66 14.10 2.10 5.81
C LEU A 66 13.91 2.76 4.44
N VAL A 67 14.64 3.84 4.13
CA VAL A 67 14.62 4.44 2.78
C VAL A 67 15.07 3.42 1.74
N LEU A 68 16.20 2.74 1.98
CA LEU A 68 16.71 1.71 1.08
C LEU A 68 15.69 0.58 0.92
N LEU A 69 15.11 0.09 2.01
CA LEU A 69 14.14 -1.00 1.98
C LEU A 69 12.84 -0.61 1.26
N VAL A 70 12.33 0.61 1.47
CA VAL A 70 11.17 1.11 0.73
C VAL A 70 11.51 1.26 -0.75
N ALA A 71 12.71 1.74 -1.09
CA ALA A 71 13.15 1.84 -2.47
C ALA A 71 13.26 0.47 -3.14
N VAL A 72 13.81 -0.53 -2.45
CA VAL A 72 13.87 -1.92 -2.94
C VAL A 72 12.46 -2.48 -3.14
N VAL A 73 11.55 -2.28 -2.18
CA VAL A 73 10.16 -2.74 -2.34
C VAL A 73 9.48 -2.04 -3.50
N ALA A 74 9.67 -0.73 -3.67
CA ALA A 74 9.15 0.02 -4.80
C ALA A 74 9.72 -0.50 -6.13
N ALA A 75 11.02 -0.83 -6.18
CA ALA A 75 11.67 -1.42 -7.34
C ALA A 75 11.12 -2.83 -7.65
N THR A 76 11.03 -3.71 -6.66
CA THR A 76 10.48 -5.07 -6.84
C THR A 76 9.01 -5.07 -7.27
N ILE A 77 8.26 -4.04 -6.87
CA ILE A 77 6.87 -3.85 -7.30
C ILE A 77 6.83 -3.22 -8.71
N SER A 78 7.78 -2.36 -9.06
CA SER A 78 7.89 -1.83 -10.43
C SER A 78 8.33 -2.89 -11.44
N GLU A 79 9.22 -3.81 -11.04
CA GLU A 79 9.63 -4.98 -11.82
C GLU A 79 8.49 -5.99 -12.01
N SER A 80 7.47 -5.96 -11.15
CA SER A 80 6.28 -6.81 -11.29
C SER A 80 5.32 -6.30 -12.36
N ASP A 81 5.77 -6.27 -13.63
CA ASP A 81 4.96 -5.97 -14.84
C ASP A 81 3.88 -4.89 -14.63
N LEU A 82 4.19 -3.84 -13.85
CA LEU A 82 3.28 -2.73 -13.65
C LEU A 82 3.32 -1.90 -14.93
N GLY A 83 2.38 -2.17 -15.83
CA GLY A 83 2.25 -1.41 -17.07
C GLY A 83 2.24 0.12 -16.78
N PRO A 84 2.68 0.97 -17.72
CA PRO A 84 2.86 2.41 -17.51
C PRO A 84 1.66 3.13 -16.87
N LYS A 85 0.43 2.64 -17.14
CA LYS A 85 -0.81 3.16 -16.54
C LYS A 85 -0.92 2.93 -15.04
N ALA A 86 -0.40 1.80 -14.53
CA ALA A 86 -0.40 1.51 -13.10
C ALA A 86 0.54 2.46 -12.35
N VAL A 87 1.71 2.75 -12.92
CA VAL A 87 2.64 3.76 -12.41
C VAL A 87 2.02 5.15 -12.45
N ALA A 88 1.34 5.51 -13.55
CA ALA A 88 0.63 6.78 -13.65
C ALA A 88 -0.49 6.89 -12.60
N MET A 89 -1.25 5.82 -12.36
CA MET A 89 -2.26 5.78 -11.30
C MET A 89 -1.65 5.92 -9.91
N LEU A 90 -0.51 5.26 -9.64
CA LEU A 90 0.23 5.40 -8.38
C LEU A 90 0.60 6.87 -8.17
N GLY A 91 1.16 7.52 -9.19
CA GLY A 91 1.56 8.93 -9.14
C GLY A 91 0.37 9.87 -8.88
N VAL A 92 -0.75 9.71 -9.61
CA VAL A 92 -1.94 10.55 -9.43
C VAL A 92 -2.56 10.37 -8.05
N LEU A 93 -2.70 9.13 -7.58
CA LEU A 93 -3.25 8.85 -6.25
C LEU A 93 -2.31 9.34 -5.14
N ALA A 94 -1.00 9.17 -5.31
CA ALA A 94 -0.01 9.67 -4.36
C ALA A 94 -0.01 11.20 -4.30
N ALA A 95 -0.05 11.88 -5.45
CA ALA A 95 -0.16 13.34 -5.49
C ALA A 95 -1.47 13.83 -4.83
N THR A 96 -2.59 13.15 -5.10
CA THR A 96 -3.88 13.48 -4.48
C THR A 96 -3.83 13.29 -2.96
N GLY A 97 -3.32 12.15 -2.48
CA GLY A 97 -3.19 11.88 -1.04
C GLY A 97 -2.22 12.83 -0.35
N ALA A 98 -1.12 13.19 -1.02
CA ALA A 98 -0.14 14.14 -0.51
C ALA A 98 -0.73 15.55 -0.39
N ALA A 99 -1.53 15.99 -1.37
CA ALA A 99 -2.23 17.27 -1.34
C ALA A 99 -3.35 17.33 -0.28
N LEU A 100 -3.93 16.19 0.11
CA LEU A 100 -4.96 16.14 1.16
C LEU A 100 -4.41 16.30 2.58
N ARG A 101 -3.11 16.06 2.80
CA ARG A 101 -2.52 16.14 4.14
C ARG A 101 -2.45 17.59 4.67
N PRO A 102 -1.99 18.61 3.91
CA PRO A 102 -2.01 20.00 4.36
C PRO A 102 -3.41 20.54 4.68
N VAL A 103 -4.45 20.06 3.97
CA VAL A 103 -5.86 20.45 4.21
C VAL A 103 -6.30 20.12 5.64
N GLY A 104 -5.66 19.12 6.25
CA GLY A 104 -5.89 18.68 7.62
C GLY A 104 -4.96 19.28 8.68
N ALA A 105 -3.84 19.85 8.27
CA ALA A 105 -2.80 20.31 9.18
C ALA A 105 -3.34 21.44 10.07
N GLY A 106 -3.31 21.24 11.40
CA GLY A 106 -3.74 22.22 12.39
C GLY A 106 -5.19 22.11 12.86
N THR A 107 -6.02 21.24 12.29
CA THR A 107 -7.43 21.06 12.70
C THR A 107 -7.64 19.73 13.42
N ALA A 108 -7.14 19.62 14.66
CA ALA A 108 -7.46 18.56 15.63
C ALA A 108 -7.67 17.13 15.05
N GLY A 109 -6.81 16.70 14.11
CA GLY A 109 -6.85 15.36 13.50
C GLY A 109 -7.73 15.19 12.25
N ILE A 110 -8.27 16.23 11.63
CA ILE A 110 -8.95 16.06 10.33
C ILE A 110 -7.90 15.67 9.28
N GLU A 111 -7.77 14.40 8.92
CA GLU A 111 -6.74 13.95 7.95
C GLU A 111 -7.39 13.16 6.79
N PRO A 112 -7.85 13.84 5.72
CA PRO A 112 -8.55 13.19 4.60
C PRO A 112 -7.66 12.21 3.81
N MET A 113 -6.33 12.33 3.96
CA MET A 113 -5.34 11.41 3.38
C MET A 113 -5.62 9.94 3.77
N PHE A 114 -5.95 9.68 5.05
CA PHE A 114 -6.18 8.33 5.56
C PHE A 114 -7.40 7.68 4.90
N PHE A 115 -8.49 8.45 4.76
CA PHE A 115 -9.68 8.03 4.03
C PHE A 115 -9.35 7.58 2.60
N LEU A 116 -8.62 8.40 1.84
CA LEU A 116 -8.29 8.08 0.45
C LEU A 116 -7.44 6.81 0.36
N LEU A 117 -6.47 6.65 1.27
CA LEU A 117 -5.56 5.52 1.28
C LEU A 117 -6.25 4.20 1.68
N VAL A 118 -7.15 4.21 2.66
CA VAL A 118 -7.96 3.01 2.99
C VAL A 118 -8.73 2.51 1.76
N LEU A 119 -9.42 3.40 1.06
CA LEU A 119 -10.20 3.02 -0.12
C LEU A 119 -9.30 2.57 -1.27
N SER A 120 -8.16 3.24 -1.45
CA SER A 120 -7.20 2.90 -2.51
C SER A 120 -6.55 1.54 -2.27
N GLY A 121 -6.06 1.28 -1.05
CA GLY A 121 -5.52 -0.03 -0.66
C GLY A 121 -6.53 -1.15 -0.85
N ARG A 122 -7.80 -0.89 -0.50
CA ARG A 122 -8.88 -1.87 -0.68
C ARG A 122 -9.13 -2.26 -2.14
N VAL A 123 -8.99 -1.31 -3.06
CA VAL A 123 -9.25 -1.50 -4.50
C VAL A 123 -8.03 -2.03 -5.25
N LEU A 124 -6.83 -1.57 -4.88
CA LEU A 124 -5.58 -1.82 -5.60
C LEU A 124 -4.83 -3.04 -5.06
N GLY A 125 -5.17 -3.50 -3.86
CA GLY A 125 -4.58 -4.66 -3.21
C GLY A 125 -3.35 -4.32 -2.35
N PRO A 126 -2.82 -5.31 -1.62
CA PRO A 126 -1.84 -5.10 -0.57
C PRO A 126 -0.50 -4.55 -1.06
N GLY A 127 0.09 -5.11 -2.12
CA GLY A 127 1.38 -4.65 -2.63
C GLY A 127 1.33 -3.23 -3.16
N PHE A 128 0.38 -2.96 -4.06
CA PHE A 128 0.18 -1.61 -4.59
C PHE A 128 -0.22 -0.63 -3.48
N GLY A 129 -1.01 -1.08 -2.51
CA GLY A 129 -1.35 -0.31 -1.31
C GLY A 129 -0.12 0.08 -0.50
N PHE A 130 0.80 -0.84 -0.24
CA PHE A 130 2.04 -0.55 0.47
C PHE A 130 2.86 0.54 -0.23
N THR A 131 3.11 0.38 -1.54
CA THR A 131 3.85 1.36 -2.33
C THR A 131 3.13 2.71 -2.36
N LEU A 132 1.81 2.69 -2.56
CA LEU A 132 1.00 3.91 -2.57
C LEU A 132 1.12 4.64 -1.24
N GLY A 133 0.94 3.98 -0.11
CA GLY A 133 1.05 4.60 1.21
C GLY A 133 2.43 5.23 1.44
N SER A 134 3.50 4.48 1.13
CA SER A 134 4.89 4.94 1.27
C SER A 134 5.20 6.15 0.37
N VAL A 135 4.86 6.08 -0.92
CA VAL A 135 5.11 7.16 -1.89
C VAL A 135 4.26 8.39 -1.58
N THR A 136 3.00 8.21 -1.17
CA THR A 136 2.12 9.32 -0.78
C THR A 136 2.70 10.06 0.42
N MET A 137 3.17 9.33 1.44
CA MET A 137 3.79 9.95 2.62
C MET A 137 5.08 10.69 2.26
N PHE A 138 5.93 10.08 1.43
CA PHE A 138 7.16 10.72 0.95
C PHE A 138 6.88 12.02 0.18
N ALA A 139 6.00 11.95 -0.82
CA ALA A 139 5.60 13.11 -1.60
C ALA A 139 5.00 14.21 -0.71
N SER A 140 4.17 13.82 0.26
CA SER A 140 3.58 14.77 1.20
C SER A 140 4.62 15.47 2.06
N ALA A 141 5.64 14.74 2.54
CA ALA A 141 6.71 15.33 3.34
C ALA A 141 7.56 16.30 2.53
N LEU A 142 7.82 16.01 1.25
CA LEU A 142 8.47 16.96 0.35
C LEU A 142 7.62 18.23 0.18
N LEU A 143 6.30 18.10 -0.02
CA LEU A 143 5.40 19.24 -0.18
C LEU A 143 5.32 20.12 1.06
N THR A 144 5.38 19.54 2.27
CA THR A 144 5.26 20.28 3.52
C THR A 144 6.61 20.65 4.16
N GLY A 145 7.73 20.34 3.50
CA GLY A 145 9.07 20.51 4.08
C GLY A 145 9.34 19.62 5.31
N GLY A 146 8.57 18.54 5.49
CA GLY A 146 8.62 17.64 6.66
C GLY A 146 9.64 16.51 6.55
N VAL A 147 10.72 16.69 5.78
CA VAL A 147 11.75 15.68 5.57
C VAL A 147 12.66 15.61 6.79
N GLY A 148 12.79 14.43 7.37
CA GLY A 148 13.66 14.18 8.52
C GLY A 148 13.79 12.69 8.84
N PRO A 149 14.54 12.34 9.91
CA PRO A 149 14.78 10.95 10.30
C PRO A 149 13.51 10.15 10.63
N TRP A 150 12.42 10.83 10.99
CA TRP A 150 11.10 10.21 11.23
C TRP A 150 10.39 9.81 9.93
N LEU A 151 10.74 10.40 8.78
CA LEU A 151 10.01 10.21 7.53
C LEU A 151 9.96 8.75 7.07
N PRO A 152 11.05 7.96 7.13
CA PRO A 152 11.01 6.57 6.68
C PRO A 152 10.09 5.70 7.55
N PHE A 153 9.98 6.01 8.84
CA PHE A 153 9.00 5.38 9.74
C PHE A 153 7.57 5.77 9.38
N GLN A 154 7.33 7.02 9.00
CA GLN A 154 6.03 7.48 8.50
C GLN A 154 5.66 6.79 7.19
N MET A 155 6.62 6.66 6.26
CA MET A 155 6.44 5.98 4.97
C MET A 155 6.07 4.52 5.19
N LEU A 156 6.85 3.80 6.00
CA LEU A 156 6.59 2.40 6.34
C LEU A 156 5.23 2.21 7.02
N SER A 157 4.93 3.01 8.05
CA SER A 157 3.65 2.94 8.78
C SER A 157 2.46 3.21 7.87
N MET A 158 2.58 4.18 6.98
CA MET A 158 1.53 4.49 6.00
C MET A 158 1.40 3.41 4.92
N GLY A 159 2.52 2.81 4.53
CA GLY A 159 2.57 1.62 3.68
C GLY A 159 1.80 0.46 4.31
N TRP A 160 2.08 0.12 5.57
CA TRP A 160 1.35 -0.91 6.32
C TRP A 160 -0.14 -0.59 6.46
N PHE A 161 -0.47 0.65 6.81
CA PHE A 161 -1.86 1.13 6.92
C PHE A 161 -2.63 0.93 5.61
N THR A 162 -2.01 1.25 4.48
CA THR A 162 -2.67 1.13 3.17
C THR A 162 -2.70 -0.33 2.69
N MET A 163 -1.63 -1.08 2.95
CA MET A 163 -1.52 -2.52 2.65
C MET A 163 -2.59 -3.34 3.39
N GLY A 164 -2.80 -3.08 4.68
CA GLY A 164 -3.76 -3.81 5.50
C GLY A 164 -5.20 -3.68 4.98
N ALA A 165 -5.57 -2.52 4.42
CA ALA A 165 -6.88 -2.33 3.78
C ALA A 165 -7.05 -3.25 2.55
N GLY A 166 -5.95 -3.56 1.85
CA GLY A 166 -5.92 -4.51 0.74
C GLY A 166 -5.94 -5.98 1.15
N LEU A 167 -5.55 -6.29 2.39
CA LEU A 167 -5.59 -7.65 2.96
C LEU A 167 -6.97 -8.02 3.55
N LEU A 168 -7.87 -7.03 3.69
CA LEU A 168 -9.20 -7.27 4.22
C LEU A 168 -9.97 -8.32 3.42
N PRO A 169 -10.71 -9.21 4.10
CA PRO A 169 -11.41 -10.31 3.45
C PRO A 169 -12.52 -9.84 2.52
N GLY A 170 -12.89 -10.71 1.57
CA GLY A 170 -14.09 -10.52 0.75
C GLY A 170 -14.06 -9.44 -0.36
N PRO A 171 -12.96 -9.15 -1.09
CA PRO A 171 -13.01 -8.36 -2.33
C PRO A 171 -14.12 -8.75 -3.32
N VAL A 172 -14.46 -10.04 -3.32
CA VAL A 172 -15.42 -10.63 -4.25
C VAL A 172 -16.80 -10.84 -3.60
N ARG A 173 -16.88 -10.95 -2.26
CA ARG A 173 -18.12 -11.34 -1.54
C ARG A 173 -18.77 -10.22 -0.73
N LEU A 174 -17.98 -9.29 -0.20
CA LEU A 174 -18.49 -8.18 0.62
C LEU A 174 -18.59 -6.93 -0.26
N ARG A 175 -19.82 -6.49 -0.55
CA ARG A 175 -20.11 -5.28 -1.34
C ARG A 175 -21.21 -4.47 -0.68
N GLY A 176 -21.24 -3.18 -0.99
CA GLY A 176 -22.26 -2.25 -0.49
C GLY A 176 -21.99 -1.81 0.95
N ARG A 177 -23.02 -1.77 1.78
CA ARG A 177 -22.93 -1.21 3.14
C ARG A 177 -21.94 -1.97 4.03
N LEU A 178 -21.90 -3.29 3.94
CA LEU A 178 -21.01 -4.11 4.77
C LEU A 178 -19.52 -3.87 4.44
N GLU A 179 -19.20 -3.60 3.17
CA GLU A 179 -17.85 -3.21 2.77
C GLU A 179 -17.47 -1.85 3.37
N LEU A 180 -18.38 -0.88 3.36
CA LEU A 180 -18.13 0.45 3.95
C LEU A 180 -17.93 0.37 5.46
N LEU A 181 -18.75 -0.43 6.16
CA LEU A 181 -18.60 -0.64 7.60
C LEU A 181 -17.28 -1.33 7.95
N LEU A 182 -16.88 -2.33 7.15
CA LEU A 182 -15.58 -2.98 7.32
C LEU A 182 -14.44 -1.98 7.13
N LEU A 183 -14.49 -1.14 6.10
CA LEU A 183 -13.47 -0.12 5.82
C LEU A 183 -13.44 0.98 6.85
N ALA A 184 -14.60 1.39 7.36
CA ALA A 184 -14.70 2.36 8.44
C ALA A 184 -14.12 1.80 9.74
N GLY A 185 -14.49 0.58 10.12
CA GLY A 185 -13.95 -0.10 11.32
C GLY A 185 -12.44 -0.34 11.20
N TYR A 186 -11.97 -0.80 10.04
CA TYR A 186 -10.54 -0.91 9.76
C TYR A 186 -9.84 0.45 9.85
N GLY A 187 -10.35 1.47 9.17
CA GLY A 187 -9.75 2.81 9.15
C GLY A 187 -9.68 3.43 10.52
N PHE A 188 -10.71 3.21 11.36
CA PHE A 188 -10.71 3.64 12.76
C PHE A 188 -9.57 2.99 13.55
N LEU A 189 -9.51 1.65 13.57
CA LEU A 189 -8.49 0.91 14.32
C LEU A 189 -7.09 1.17 13.78
N ALA A 190 -6.94 1.22 12.46
CA ALA A 190 -5.66 1.42 11.79
C ALA A 190 -5.14 2.86 11.98
N ALA A 191 -6.02 3.86 12.14
CA ALA A 191 -5.61 5.23 12.48
C ALA A 191 -4.97 5.29 13.88
N PHE A 192 -5.58 4.63 14.87
CA PHE A 192 -4.98 4.49 16.21
C PHE A 192 -3.67 3.70 16.18
N ALA A 193 -3.62 2.60 15.42
CA ALA A 193 -2.40 1.83 15.27
C ALA A 193 -1.27 2.65 14.64
N TYR A 194 -1.56 3.44 13.60
CA TYR A 194 -0.60 4.36 13.00
C TYR A 194 -0.07 5.38 14.01
N GLY A 195 -0.96 6.03 14.76
CA GLY A 195 -0.58 7.00 15.81
C GLY A 195 0.31 6.37 16.89
N THR A 196 -0.10 5.20 17.37
CA THR A 196 0.65 4.43 18.37
C THR A 196 2.04 4.05 17.87
N VAL A 197 2.16 3.49 16.67
CA VAL A 197 3.47 3.10 16.10
C VAL A 197 4.36 4.32 15.88
N MET A 198 3.80 5.44 15.42
CA MET A 198 4.55 6.69 15.25
C MET A 198 5.01 7.30 16.57
N ASN A 199 4.17 7.24 17.61
CA ASN A 199 4.54 7.65 18.95
C ASN A 199 5.68 6.78 19.48
N LEU A 200 5.64 5.47 19.24
CA LEU A 200 6.70 4.56 19.69
C LEU A 200 8.04 4.88 19.02
N ALA A 201 8.01 5.34 17.76
CA ALA A 201 9.21 5.77 17.05
C ALA A 201 9.85 7.01 17.67
N GLY A 202 9.05 7.96 18.18
CA GLY A 202 9.54 9.22 18.74
C GLY A 202 9.77 9.21 20.26
N TRP A 203 8.99 8.40 20.99
CA TRP A 203 8.92 8.39 22.45
C TRP A 203 10.26 8.09 23.16
N PRO A 204 11.10 7.14 22.71
CA PRO A 204 12.41 6.86 23.30
C PRO A 204 13.39 8.04 23.25
N PHE A 205 13.16 8.98 22.35
CA PHE A 205 14.02 10.13 22.13
C PHE A 205 13.55 11.40 22.84
N MET A 206 12.40 11.33 23.52
CA MET A 206 11.99 12.41 24.43
C MET A 206 12.96 12.46 25.60
N GLY A 207 13.54 13.63 25.86
CA GLY A 207 14.50 13.80 26.95
C GLY A 207 13.94 13.27 28.27
N ALA A 208 14.68 12.36 28.91
CA ALA A 208 14.27 11.67 30.14
C ALA A 208 13.96 12.63 31.32
N ALA A 209 14.44 13.87 31.26
CA ALA A 209 14.18 14.90 32.27
C ALA A 209 12.84 15.64 32.09
N ALA A 210 12.07 15.37 31.04
CA ALA A 210 10.91 16.18 30.68
C ALA A 210 9.60 15.79 31.40
N SER A 211 9.42 14.52 31.79
CA SER A 211 8.20 14.08 32.50
C SER A 211 8.32 12.64 33.03
N ASN A 212 7.41 12.24 33.93
CA ASN A 212 7.28 10.87 34.42
C ASN A 212 6.76 9.85 33.38
N ILE A 213 6.39 10.30 32.18
CA ILE A 213 5.91 9.47 31.07
C ILE A 213 6.98 9.23 29.98
N SER A 214 8.21 9.73 30.15
CA SER A 214 9.31 9.47 29.22
C SER A 214 9.87 8.05 29.32
N PHE A 215 10.56 7.59 28.28
CA PHE A 215 11.25 6.30 28.30
C PHE A 215 12.35 6.25 29.37
N ASP A 216 12.46 5.10 30.03
CA ASP A 216 13.45 4.84 31.08
C ASP A 216 14.23 3.56 30.73
N ALA A 217 15.49 3.73 30.31
CA ALA A 217 16.34 2.61 29.86
C ALA A 217 16.66 1.59 30.96
N HIS A 218 16.44 1.94 32.24
CA HIS A 218 16.67 1.07 33.38
C HIS A 218 15.39 0.44 33.92
N ALA A 219 14.22 0.88 33.43
CA ALA A 219 12.94 0.31 33.84
C ALA A 219 12.64 -1.03 33.17
N SER A 220 11.83 -1.84 33.86
CA SER A 220 11.31 -3.08 33.30
C SER A 220 10.40 -2.84 32.09
N VAL A 221 10.28 -3.84 31.21
CA VAL A 221 9.40 -3.78 30.02
C VAL A 221 7.95 -3.38 30.38
N PRO A 222 7.31 -3.96 31.42
CA PRO A 222 5.95 -3.55 31.80
C PRO A 222 5.85 -2.09 32.27
N ALA A 223 6.87 -1.59 32.99
CA ALA A 223 6.90 -0.20 33.44
C ALA A 223 7.04 0.77 32.26
N ASN A 224 7.88 0.45 31.28
CA ASN A 224 7.99 1.24 30.06
C ASN A 224 6.71 1.16 29.20
N LEU A 225 6.04 0.02 29.14
CA LEU A 225 4.75 -0.09 28.46
C LEU A 225 3.68 0.81 29.10
N ALA A 226 3.63 0.86 30.44
CA ALA A 226 2.71 1.75 31.15
C ALA A 226 3.00 3.24 30.86
N ARG A 227 4.27 3.64 30.87
CA ARG A 227 4.69 5.00 30.51
C ARG A 227 4.34 5.34 29.06
N PHE A 228 4.54 4.41 28.14
CA PHE A 228 4.19 4.57 26.74
C PHE A 228 2.68 4.74 26.52
N VAL A 229 1.86 3.93 27.20
CA VAL A 229 0.39 4.08 27.13
C VAL A 229 -0.03 5.44 27.70
N ALA A 230 0.53 5.85 28.84
CA ALA A 230 0.26 7.17 29.41
C ALA A 230 0.66 8.30 28.45
N TYR A 231 1.80 8.15 27.76
CA TYR A 231 2.24 9.09 26.73
C TYR A 231 1.25 9.20 25.57
N CYS A 232 0.82 8.07 24.99
CA CYS A 232 -0.18 8.08 23.92
C CYS A 232 -1.50 8.73 24.36
N LEU A 233 -1.98 8.41 25.57
CA LEU A 233 -3.21 8.98 26.12
C LEU A 233 -3.10 10.49 26.33
N ALA A 234 -1.96 10.96 26.86
CA ALA A 234 -1.76 12.37 27.18
C ALA A 234 -1.51 13.25 25.94
N THR A 235 -0.85 12.70 24.91
CA THR A 235 -0.30 13.52 23.81
C THR A 235 -0.96 13.28 22.45
N SER A 236 -1.42 12.07 22.16
CA SER A 236 -1.89 11.71 20.81
C SER A 236 -3.35 11.33 20.73
N LEU A 237 -4.02 10.98 21.84
CA LEU A 237 -5.39 10.47 21.83
C LEU A 237 -6.36 11.39 21.08
N GLY A 238 -6.30 12.70 21.32
CA GLY A 238 -7.16 13.67 20.65
C GLY A 238 -6.92 13.73 19.13
N TRP A 239 -5.65 13.70 18.72
CA TRP A 239 -5.25 13.72 17.30
C TRP A 239 -5.64 12.42 16.59
N ASP A 240 -5.39 11.28 17.24
CA ASP A 240 -5.72 9.96 16.71
C ASP A 240 -7.23 9.75 16.61
N LEU A 241 -7.99 10.24 17.60
CA LEU A 241 -9.45 10.21 17.56
C LEU A 241 -10.00 11.07 16.43
N GLY A 242 -9.51 12.31 16.26
CA GLY A 242 -9.89 13.18 15.15
C GLY A 242 -9.66 12.51 13.80
N ARG A 243 -8.49 11.89 13.63
CA ARG A 243 -8.10 11.15 12.42
C ARG A 243 -9.01 9.97 12.17
N ALA A 244 -9.28 9.17 13.21
CA ALA A 244 -10.12 7.99 13.12
C ALA A 244 -11.57 8.36 12.77
N VAL A 245 -12.14 9.37 13.44
CA VAL A 245 -13.49 9.87 13.19
C VAL A 245 -13.61 10.46 11.79
N CYS A 246 -12.66 11.31 11.38
CA CYS A 246 -12.63 11.87 10.03
C CYS A 246 -12.59 10.76 8.96
N THR A 247 -11.73 9.76 9.15
CA THR A 247 -11.62 8.60 8.26
C THR A 247 -12.93 7.83 8.17
N VAL A 248 -13.60 7.58 9.29
CA VAL A 248 -14.91 6.90 9.35
C VAL A 248 -15.97 7.71 8.62
N VAL A 249 -16.12 8.99 8.96
CA VAL A 249 -17.15 9.87 8.39
C VAL A 249 -16.99 9.98 6.88
N LEU A 250 -15.78 10.26 6.39
CA LEU A 250 -15.51 10.33 4.95
C LEU A 250 -15.73 8.97 4.27
N THR A 251 -15.35 7.87 4.91
CA THR A 251 -15.57 6.52 4.38
C THR A 251 -17.06 6.22 4.22
N LEU A 252 -17.89 6.57 5.18
CA LEU A 252 -19.33 6.31 5.13
C LEU A 252 -20.05 7.24 4.14
N VAL A 253 -19.67 8.52 4.10
CA VAL A 253 -20.33 9.53 3.25
C VAL A 253 -19.85 9.46 1.80
N LEU A 254 -18.54 9.49 1.57
CA LEU A 254 -17.94 9.58 0.23
C LEU A 254 -17.47 8.23 -0.32
N GLY A 255 -17.30 7.22 0.53
CA GLY A 255 -16.83 5.89 0.14
C GLY A 255 -17.57 5.26 -1.04
N PRO A 256 -18.92 5.30 -1.15
CA PRO A 256 -19.63 4.75 -2.30
C PRO A 256 -19.23 5.38 -3.63
N ALA A 257 -19.02 6.70 -3.66
CA ALA A 257 -18.64 7.43 -4.87
C ALA A 257 -17.17 7.16 -5.22
N VAL A 258 -16.29 7.28 -4.23
CA VAL A 258 -14.84 7.11 -4.41
C VAL A 258 -14.50 5.66 -4.76
N LEU A 259 -15.07 4.65 -4.10
CA LEU A 259 -14.87 3.24 -4.46
C LEU A 259 -15.33 2.94 -5.88
N ARG A 260 -16.45 3.53 -6.33
CA ARG A 260 -16.91 3.37 -7.73
C ARG A 260 -15.93 3.99 -8.72
N ALA A 261 -15.45 5.20 -8.43
CA ALA A 261 -14.48 5.90 -9.26
C ALA A 261 -13.14 5.13 -9.35
N LEU A 262 -12.58 4.74 -8.20
CA LEU A 262 -11.33 3.97 -8.11
C LEU A 262 -11.45 2.65 -8.87
N ARG A 263 -12.51 1.86 -8.64
CA ARG A 263 -12.73 0.59 -9.35
C ARG A 263 -12.88 0.77 -10.85
N ARG A 264 -13.47 1.88 -11.30
CA ARG A 264 -13.59 2.21 -12.73
C ARG A 264 -12.23 2.56 -13.32
N ALA A 265 -11.43 3.36 -12.63
CA ALA A 265 -10.07 3.72 -13.04
C ALA A 265 -9.18 2.49 -13.13
N THR A 266 -9.15 1.64 -12.09
CA THR A 266 -8.34 0.41 -12.07
C THR A 266 -8.73 -0.56 -13.20
N ARG A 267 -10.03 -0.73 -13.46
CA ARG A 267 -10.47 -1.57 -14.60
C ARG A 267 -9.91 -1.06 -15.93
N ARG A 268 -10.00 0.24 -16.20
CA ARG A 268 -9.47 0.84 -17.44
C ARG A 268 -7.96 0.70 -17.58
N ALA A 269 -7.23 0.78 -16.47
CA ALA A 269 -5.78 0.57 -16.47
C ALA A 269 -5.40 -0.89 -16.77
N ALA A 270 -6.22 -1.86 -16.35
CA ALA A 270 -5.95 -3.29 -16.53
C ALA A 270 -6.33 -3.86 -17.92
N PHE A 271 -7.16 -3.19 -18.71
CA PHE A 271 -7.69 -3.74 -19.98
C PHE A 271 -6.73 -3.69 -21.18
N GLU A 272 -5.53 -3.13 -21.07
CA GLU A 272 -4.60 -2.95 -22.20
C GLU A 272 -3.18 -3.51 -21.96
N THR A 273 -3.04 -4.55 -21.14
CA THR A 273 -1.84 -5.41 -21.24
C THR A 273 -1.85 -6.07 -22.62
N ALA A 274 -0.81 -5.81 -23.40
CA ALA A 274 -0.71 -6.16 -24.82
C ALA A 274 -1.13 -7.61 -25.08
N VAL A 275 -2.11 -7.81 -25.96
CA VAL A 275 -2.34 -9.11 -26.57
C VAL A 275 -1.17 -9.34 -27.52
N THR A 276 -0.13 -10.03 -27.06
CA THR A 276 0.86 -10.61 -27.96
C THR A 276 0.16 -11.72 -28.73
N PHE A 277 -0.23 -11.44 -29.97
CA PHE A 277 -0.52 -12.50 -30.91
C PHE A 277 0.80 -13.20 -31.18
N ASP A 278 0.97 -14.42 -30.65
CA ASP A 278 2.01 -15.33 -31.12
C ASP A 278 1.80 -15.49 -32.63
N ALA A 279 2.69 -14.90 -33.42
CA ALA A 279 2.76 -15.19 -34.83
C ALA A 279 3.16 -16.66 -34.92
N ARG A 280 2.19 -17.53 -35.23
CA ARG A 280 2.43 -18.94 -35.50
C ARG A 280 3.54 -19.01 -36.56
N GLU A 281 4.71 -19.50 -36.16
CA GLU A 281 5.80 -19.75 -37.11
C GLU A 281 5.29 -20.63 -38.25
N PRO A 282 5.64 -20.33 -39.51
CA PRO A 282 5.33 -21.23 -40.61
C PRO A 282 6.03 -22.56 -40.33
N SER A 283 5.25 -23.64 -40.23
CA SER A 283 5.79 -25.00 -40.09
C SER A 283 6.76 -25.27 -41.24
N PRO A 284 8.00 -25.75 -41.00
CA PRO A 284 8.99 -25.99 -42.06
C PRO A 284 8.59 -27.11 -43.02
N ASP A 285 7.57 -27.89 -42.69
CA ASP A 285 7.20 -29.10 -43.41
C ASP A 285 6.04 -28.83 -44.38
N GLY A 286 6.39 -28.20 -45.51
CA GLY A 286 5.42 -27.86 -46.56
C GLY A 286 5.99 -27.83 -47.97
N TYR A 287 7.17 -28.43 -48.23
CA TYR A 287 7.61 -28.71 -49.59
C TYR A 287 7.19 -30.13 -49.98
N GLY A 288 5.93 -30.24 -50.41
CA GLY A 288 5.35 -31.47 -50.98
C GLY A 288 4.90 -31.23 -52.41
N THR A 289 5.81 -31.48 -53.36
CA THR A 289 5.55 -31.98 -54.73
C THR A 289 4.43 -31.33 -55.55
N SER A 290 4.82 -30.50 -56.52
CA SER A 290 3.99 -30.19 -57.70
C SER A 290 3.78 -31.44 -58.56
N PRO A 291 2.55 -31.82 -58.93
CA PRO A 291 2.31 -32.65 -60.10
C PRO A 291 2.19 -31.73 -61.32
N SER A 292 3.11 -31.90 -62.27
CA SER A 292 2.95 -31.51 -63.66
C SER A 292 1.71 -32.19 -64.24
N GLY A 293 0.85 -31.43 -64.94
CA GLY A 293 -0.34 -31.99 -65.59
C GLY A 293 -1.22 -30.95 -66.27
N THR A 294 -0.94 -30.69 -67.54
CA THR A 294 -1.74 -29.96 -68.53
C THR A 294 -3.20 -30.44 -68.65
N ALA A 295 -4.17 -29.52 -68.73
CA ALA A 295 -5.19 -29.43 -69.80
C ALA A 295 -6.22 -28.28 -69.55
N PRO A 296 -6.83 -27.72 -70.62
CA PRO A 296 -7.42 -26.38 -70.62
C PRO A 296 -8.94 -26.39 -70.41
N VAL A 297 -9.51 -25.32 -69.82
CA VAL A 297 -10.97 -25.14 -69.77
C VAL A 297 -11.37 -23.72 -70.16
N LYS A 298 -12.39 -23.70 -71.03
CA LYS A 298 -12.93 -22.63 -71.87
C LYS A 298 -13.60 -21.50 -71.09
N HIS A 299 -13.50 -20.29 -71.64
CA HIS A 299 -14.41 -19.18 -71.36
C HIS A 299 -15.84 -19.50 -71.82
N PRO A 300 -16.86 -19.11 -71.04
CA PRO A 300 -18.12 -18.65 -71.58
C PRO A 300 -18.18 -17.12 -71.57
N THR A 301 -18.72 -16.61 -72.68
CA THR A 301 -19.20 -15.25 -72.94
C THR A 301 -20.12 -14.70 -71.88
#